data_AF-A0A832CTL1-F1
#
_entry.id   AF-A0A832CTL1-F1
#
_cell.length_a   1.000
_cell.length_b   1.000
_cell.length_c   1.000
_cell.angle_alpha   90.00
_cell.angle_beta   90.00
_cell.angle_gamma   90.00
#
_symmetry.space_group_name_H-M   'P 1'
#
loop_
_entity.id
_entity.type
_entity.pdbx_description
1 polymer ?
#
loop_
_entity_poly.entity_id
_entity_poly.type
_entity_poly.pdbx_seq_one_letter_code
_entity_poly.pdbx_strand_id
1 'polypeptide(L)'
;MNALEEYRYNRLTWPEINEAVAAQKLVILPTGSTEQHGRHLPLDVDVFLCESVCLEVGRRAADRVLVLPPISYGLNLHHIDFPGTIHIEPEVFIAFCLNITKSVAYHGFKKILLVNGHGSNTPLVDLVARKTVLATEALCFATGYWHFLLKAFEPIRQSRVMAHADEFETSLYLHLAPERVKMDLAVCDDDRRGRFVSSDSTAEFPVRFNDFWSRWTHSGVHGDATCATAEKGRILFEAAVNGLVELVDELRAWPIEARRELLAILLRLQEQVGFPLISDDELFLIQQFWRSARRPDDGGGVARIVTRQKGILMSDWKETNRLRELQEEVAAEKGIRADTLRRLLAKVDEYSESHRAFGLPDDLLNILKDDLEHEQEEGKKNA
;
A
#
# COMPACT_ATOMS: atom_id res chain seq x y z
N MET A 1 16.32 23.13 0.93
CA MET A 1 16.28 21.73 0.46
C MET A 1 15.24 21.69 -0.64
N ASN A 2 15.53 20.98 -1.72
CA ASN A 2 14.54 20.74 -2.77
C ASN A 2 13.50 19.75 -2.21
N ALA A 3 12.20 20.06 -2.31
CA ALA A 3 11.12 19.18 -1.86
C ALA A 3 11.18 17.78 -2.51
N LEU A 4 11.72 17.69 -3.72
CA LEU A 4 11.94 16.43 -4.42
C LEU A 4 13.13 15.64 -3.89
N GLU A 5 14.08 16.27 -3.19
CA GLU A 5 15.24 15.60 -2.57
C GLU A 5 15.03 15.26 -1.09
N GLU A 6 13.98 15.78 -0.45
CA GLU A 6 13.58 15.33 0.87
C GLU A 6 12.81 14.01 0.78
N TYR A 7 13.18 13.08 1.65
CA TYR A 7 12.66 11.72 1.70
C TYR A 7 11.89 11.44 3.00
N ARG A 8 11.90 12.34 3.99
CA ARG A 8 11.12 12.20 5.22
C ARG A 8 9.80 12.93 5.07
N TYR A 9 8.70 12.18 5.12
CA TYR A 9 7.34 12.69 4.88
C TYR A 9 7.00 13.89 5.77
N ASN A 10 7.32 13.80 7.07
CA ASN A 10 7.00 14.82 8.08
C ASN A 10 7.98 16.01 8.12
N ARG A 11 8.92 16.10 7.15
CA ARG A 11 9.77 17.28 6.96
C ARG A 11 9.33 18.18 5.81
N LEU A 12 8.39 17.69 4.98
CA LEU A 12 7.76 18.49 3.94
C LEU A 12 6.63 19.35 4.53
N THR A 13 6.51 20.56 4.01
CA THR A 13 5.32 21.38 4.19
C THR A 13 4.16 20.83 3.37
N TRP A 14 2.92 21.15 3.74
CA TRP A 14 1.74 20.62 3.03
C TRP A 14 1.70 20.98 1.52
N PRO A 15 2.22 22.14 1.02
CA PRO A 15 2.31 22.37 -0.42
C PRO A 15 3.35 21.47 -1.10
N GLU A 16 4.49 21.21 -0.46
CA GLU A 16 5.55 20.34 -0.98
C GLU A 16 5.08 18.87 -1.09
N ILE A 17 4.12 18.45 -0.26
CA ILE A 17 3.45 17.15 -0.42
C ILE A 17 2.76 17.02 -1.78
N ASN A 18 2.17 18.11 -2.32
CA ASN A 18 1.56 18.06 -3.65
C ASN A 18 2.60 17.79 -4.75
N GLU A 19 3.82 18.31 -4.60
CA GLU A 19 4.94 18.04 -5.52
C GLU A 19 5.35 16.56 -5.45
N ALA A 20 5.43 15.98 -4.25
CA ALA A 20 5.72 14.56 -4.07
C ALA A 20 4.63 13.64 -4.66
N VAL A 21 3.35 14.04 -4.54
CA VAL A 21 2.22 13.33 -5.17
C VAL A 21 2.31 13.43 -6.69
N ALA A 22 2.61 14.62 -7.24
CA ALA A 22 2.78 14.82 -8.68
C ALA A 22 3.95 14.02 -9.24
N ALA A 23 5.05 13.89 -8.49
CA ALA A 23 6.19 13.04 -8.81
C ALA A 23 5.94 11.53 -8.63
N GLN A 24 4.75 11.16 -8.15
CA GLN A 24 4.34 9.78 -7.89
C GLN A 24 5.35 9.05 -6.99
N LYS A 25 5.80 9.70 -5.92
CA LYS A 25 6.67 9.06 -4.92
C LYS A 25 5.92 7.89 -4.26
N LEU A 26 6.63 6.79 -4.00
CA LEU A 26 6.15 5.67 -3.18
C LEU A 26 6.24 6.09 -1.71
N VAL A 27 5.19 5.87 -0.92
CA VAL A 27 5.22 6.15 0.53
C VAL A 27 5.53 4.89 1.31
N ILE A 28 6.58 4.91 2.10
CA ILE A 28 7.02 3.82 2.97
C ILE A 28 6.53 4.09 4.40
N LEU A 29 5.85 3.11 5.00
CA LEU A 29 5.49 3.09 6.41
C LEU A 29 6.34 2.01 7.13
N PRO A 30 7.38 2.40 7.87
CA PRO A 30 8.12 1.46 8.72
C PRO A 30 7.26 1.03 9.91
N THR A 31 7.29 -0.24 10.24
CA THR A 31 6.58 -0.82 11.40
C THR A 31 7.53 -1.71 12.18
N GLY A 32 7.46 -1.66 13.49
CA GLY A 32 8.27 -2.48 14.38
C GLY A 32 7.54 -2.73 15.68
N SER A 33 8.30 -2.78 16.77
CA SER A 33 7.82 -3.13 18.09
C SER A 33 8.77 -2.58 19.16
N THR A 34 8.28 -2.55 20.40
CA THR A 34 9.08 -2.33 21.60
C THR A 34 8.98 -3.60 22.44
N GLU A 35 10.03 -4.41 22.44
CA GLU A 35 10.05 -5.72 23.07
C GLU A 35 11.44 -6.16 23.52
N GLN A 36 11.46 -7.10 24.46
CA GLN A 36 12.68 -7.74 24.94
C GLN A 36 13.53 -8.27 23.76
N HIS A 37 14.84 -8.09 23.80
CA HIS A 37 15.76 -8.72 22.84
C HIS A 37 16.97 -9.32 23.58
N GLY A 38 16.68 -10.21 24.52
CA GLY A 38 17.70 -10.73 25.41
C GLY A 38 18.27 -9.67 26.36
N ARG A 39 19.37 -10.01 27.03
CA ARG A 39 20.02 -9.11 28.00
C ARG A 39 21.02 -8.14 27.35
N HIS A 40 21.37 -8.40 26.09
CA HIS A 40 22.44 -7.69 25.37
C HIS A 40 21.94 -6.58 24.45
N LEU A 41 20.71 -6.67 23.93
CA LEU A 41 20.13 -5.65 23.06
C LEU A 41 19.11 -4.76 23.80
N PRO A 42 18.90 -3.52 23.33
CA PRO A 42 17.83 -2.65 23.82
C PRO A 42 16.43 -3.09 23.35
N LEU A 43 15.38 -2.46 23.88
CA LEU A 43 13.99 -2.82 23.57
C LEU A 43 13.49 -2.37 22.18
N ASP A 44 14.27 -1.58 21.46
CA ASP A 44 13.85 -0.91 20.22
C ASP A 44 14.38 -1.55 18.94
N VAL A 45 14.93 -2.78 19.01
CA VAL A 45 15.57 -3.47 17.87
C VAL A 45 14.69 -3.44 16.63
N ASP A 46 13.46 -3.93 16.70
CA ASP A 46 12.55 -4.03 15.55
C ASP A 46 12.33 -2.68 14.87
N VAL A 47 12.03 -1.66 15.67
CA VAL A 47 11.74 -0.32 15.14
C VAL A 47 13.00 0.39 14.67
N PHE A 48 14.09 0.30 15.41
CA PHE A 48 15.36 0.96 15.11
C PHE A 48 16.00 0.40 13.84
N LEU A 49 16.06 -0.93 13.70
CA LEU A 49 16.63 -1.57 12.52
C LEU A 49 15.77 -1.30 11.28
N CYS A 50 14.45 -1.46 11.38
CA CYS A 50 13.53 -1.21 10.27
C CYS A 50 13.55 0.26 9.83
N GLU A 51 13.51 1.20 10.78
CA GLU A 51 13.60 2.63 10.48
C GLU A 51 14.94 2.96 9.82
N SER A 52 16.06 2.45 10.35
CA SER A 52 17.39 2.70 9.79
C SER A 52 17.51 2.25 8.34
N VAL A 53 17.01 1.05 8.02
CA VAL A 53 16.97 0.54 6.66
C VAL A 53 16.09 1.42 5.78
N CYS A 54 14.86 1.76 6.22
CA CYS A 54 13.93 2.57 5.44
C CYS A 54 14.45 3.99 5.19
N LEU A 55 15.10 4.61 6.18
CA LEU A 55 15.69 5.94 6.03
C LEU A 55 16.88 5.93 5.07
N GLU A 56 17.69 4.87 5.07
CA GLU A 56 18.79 4.74 4.11
C GLU A 56 18.27 4.47 2.69
N VAL A 57 17.22 3.67 2.51
CA VAL A 57 16.49 3.55 1.24
C VAL A 57 15.97 4.93 0.81
N GLY A 58 15.35 5.68 1.73
CA GLY A 58 14.91 7.05 1.53
C GLY A 58 16.03 7.96 1.04
N ARG A 59 17.21 7.89 1.65
CA ARG A 59 18.38 8.67 1.26
C ARG A 59 18.90 8.29 -0.15
N ARG A 60 18.93 7.00 -0.50
CA ARG A 60 19.41 6.51 -1.82
C ARG A 60 18.38 6.70 -2.94
N ALA A 61 17.11 6.86 -2.59
CA ALA A 61 15.98 6.97 -3.52
C ALA A 61 15.13 8.21 -3.24
N ALA A 62 15.75 9.32 -2.83
CA ALA A 62 15.04 10.47 -2.29
C ALA A 62 14.06 11.10 -3.28
N ASP A 63 14.37 11.07 -4.57
CA ASP A 63 13.51 11.51 -5.68
C ASP A 63 12.30 10.58 -5.93
N ARG A 64 12.30 9.37 -5.34
CA ARG A 64 11.36 8.28 -5.63
C ARG A 64 10.47 7.92 -4.44
N VAL A 65 10.89 8.20 -3.20
CA VAL A 65 10.17 7.76 -2.01
C VAL A 65 9.99 8.84 -0.95
N LEU A 66 8.97 8.65 -0.11
CA LEU A 66 8.84 9.31 1.19
C LEU A 66 8.71 8.26 2.28
N VAL A 67 9.40 8.46 3.40
CA VAL A 67 9.39 7.60 4.58
C VAL A 67 8.60 8.30 5.66
N LEU A 68 7.53 7.65 6.13
CA LEU A 68 6.74 8.09 7.27
C LEU A 68 7.48 7.83 8.58
N PRO A 69 7.11 8.52 9.68
CA PRO A 69 7.53 8.13 11.02
C PRO A 69 7.20 6.65 11.28
N PRO A 70 8.09 5.90 11.95
CA PRO A 70 7.88 4.49 12.20
C PRO A 70 6.77 4.23 13.24
N ILE A 71 6.14 3.07 13.15
CA ILE A 71 5.23 2.56 14.19
C ILE A 71 6.03 1.73 15.19
N SER A 72 6.21 2.26 16.40
CA SER A 72 7.11 1.68 17.42
C SER A 72 6.50 0.58 18.30
N TYR A 73 5.21 0.26 18.13
CA TYR A 73 4.50 -0.71 18.96
C TYR A 73 3.70 -1.69 18.11
N GLY A 74 3.58 -2.94 18.57
CA GLY A 74 2.97 -4.03 17.79
C GLY A 74 2.42 -5.17 18.63
N LEU A 75 2.22 -6.31 17.97
CA LEU A 75 1.65 -7.52 18.56
C LEU A 75 2.67 -8.31 19.38
N ASN A 76 2.78 -8.00 20.68
CA ASN A 76 3.91 -8.52 21.51
C ASN A 76 3.50 -9.18 22.84
N LEU A 77 2.22 -9.49 23.08
CA LEU A 77 1.76 -9.98 24.39
C LEU A 77 2.51 -11.23 24.85
N HIS A 78 2.94 -12.06 23.92
CA HIS A 78 3.68 -13.29 24.17
C HIS A 78 5.13 -13.06 24.66
N HIS A 79 5.66 -11.83 24.60
CA HIS A 79 6.94 -11.42 25.19
C HIS A 79 6.78 -10.69 26.54
N ILE A 80 5.56 -10.54 27.07
CA ILE A 80 5.29 -9.65 28.22
C ILE A 80 5.90 -10.11 29.55
N ASP A 81 6.25 -11.38 29.67
CA ASP A 81 6.90 -11.93 30.87
C ASP A 81 8.34 -11.41 31.04
N PHE A 82 8.92 -10.81 29.99
CA PHE A 82 10.17 -10.08 30.06
C PHE A 82 9.87 -8.57 30.22
N PRO A 83 10.37 -7.90 31.28
CA PRO A 83 10.04 -6.51 31.57
C PRO A 83 10.43 -5.55 30.44
N GLY A 84 9.51 -4.66 30.07
CA GLY A 84 9.73 -3.58 29.10
C GLY A 84 8.94 -3.72 27.79
N THR A 85 8.46 -4.92 27.48
CA THR A 85 7.60 -5.18 26.32
C THR A 85 6.30 -4.36 26.39
N ILE A 86 5.97 -3.66 25.30
CA ILE A 86 4.71 -2.91 25.17
C ILE A 86 3.85 -3.59 24.10
N HIS A 87 2.64 -4.01 24.49
CA HIS A 87 1.71 -4.73 23.63
C HIS A 87 0.58 -3.84 23.13
N ILE A 88 0.25 -3.99 21.84
CA ILE A 88 -0.95 -3.45 21.20
C ILE A 88 -1.79 -4.60 20.65
N GLU A 89 -3.09 -4.55 20.91
CA GLU A 89 -4.05 -5.53 20.38
C GLU A 89 -4.05 -5.53 18.84
N PRO A 90 -4.14 -6.70 18.19
CA PRO A 90 -4.08 -6.81 16.73
C PRO A 90 -5.06 -5.89 15.99
N GLU A 91 -6.29 -5.78 16.47
CA GLU A 91 -7.34 -4.97 15.87
C GLU A 91 -7.01 -3.47 15.94
N VAL A 92 -6.38 -3.04 17.04
CA VAL A 92 -5.96 -1.65 17.24
C VAL A 92 -4.79 -1.31 16.32
N PHE A 93 -3.80 -2.20 16.23
CA PHE A 93 -2.67 -2.02 15.31
C PHE A 93 -3.16 -1.94 13.85
N ILE A 94 -4.02 -2.87 13.42
CA ILE A 94 -4.58 -2.87 12.07
C ILE A 94 -5.38 -1.59 11.82
N ALA A 95 -6.26 -1.20 12.74
CA ALA A 95 -7.08 0.00 12.57
C ALA A 95 -6.23 1.27 12.48
N PHE A 96 -5.19 1.38 13.33
CA PHE A 96 -4.29 2.52 13.33
C PHE A 96 -3.49 2.64 12.03
N CYS A 97 -2.83 1.57 11.61
CA CYS A 97 -2.05 1.54 10.37
C CYS A 97 -2.96 1.75 9.15
N LEU A 98 -4.18 1.20 9.14
CA LEU A 98 -5.15 1.42 8.07
C LEU A 98 -5.61 2.88 7.98
N ASN A 99 -5.74 3.60 9.11
CA ASN A 99 -6.06 5.02 9.09
C ASN A 99 -4.92 5.84 8.46
N ILE A 100 -3.67 5.47 8.75
CA ILE A 100 -2.49 6.10 8.13
C ILE A 100 -2.49 5.88 6.62
N THR A 101 -2.60 4.63 6.17
CA THR A 101 -2.52 4.30 4.74
C THR A 101 -3.69 4.91 3.95
N LYS A 102 -4.90 4.93 4.52
CA LYS A 102 -6.05 5.63 3.92
C LYS A 102 -5.83 7.14 3.81
N SER A 103 -5.23 7.76 4.82
CA SER A 103 -4.91 9.20 4.77
C SER A 103 -3.88 9.50 3.69
N VAL A 104 -2.84 8.69 3.57
CA VAL A 104 -1.85 8.79 2.50
C VAL A 104 -2.50 8.63 1.12
N ALA A 105 -3.36 7.63 0.94
CA ALA A 105 -4.10 7.42 -0.30
C ALA A 105 -5.05 8.59 -0.63
N TYR A 106 -5.73 9.14 0.39
CA TYR A 106 -6.61 10.31 0.26
C TYR A 106 -5.87 11.54 -0.28
N HIS A 107 -4.62 11.75 0.14
CA HIS A 107 -3.78 12.85 -0.39
C HIS A 107 -3.28 12.62 -1.82
N GLY A 108 -3.61 11.49 -2.45
CA GLY A 108 -3.36 11.23 -3.87
C GLY A 108 -2.16 10.35 -4.17
N PHE A 109 -1.43 9.88 -3.15
CA PHE A 109 -0.39 8.87 -3.33
C PHE A 109 -1.01 7.55 -3.81
N LYS A 110 -0.44 6.98 -4.87
CA LYS A 110 -1.01 5.80 -5.54
C LYS A 110 -0.37 4.48 -5.13
N LYS A 111 0.77 4.53 -4.44
CA LYS A 111 1.52 3.36 -4.02
C LYS A 111 2.05 3.57 -2.62
N ILE A 112 1.84 2.57 -1.77
CA ILE A 112 2.24 2.56 -0.37
C ILE A 112 2.92 1.22 -0.07
N LEU A 113 4.00 1.25 0.70
CA LEU A 113 4.72 0.05 1.13
C LEU A 113 4.85 0.05 2.65
N LEU A 114 4.28 -0.96 3.31
CA LEU A 114 4.60 -1.26 4.70
C LEU A 114 5.87 -2.09 4.73
N VAL A 115 6.91 -1.59 5.42
CA VAL A 115 8.13 -2.35 5.70
C VAL A 115 8.11 -2.70 7.17
N ASN A 116 8.19 -3.99 7.47
CA ASN A 116 8.05 -4.53 8.81
C ASN A 116 9.40 -4.96 9.37
N GLY A 117 9.57 -4.67 10.67
CA GLY A 117 10.72 -4.97 11.50
C GLY A 117 10.45 -6.04 12.55
N HIS A 118 9.20 -6.48 12.73
CA HIS A 118 8.82 -7.42 13.78
C HIS A 118 8.09 -8.67 13.24
N GLY A 119 8.57 -9.86 13.58
CA GLY A 119 7.99 -11.14 13.14
C GLY A 119 6.48 -11.25 13.34
N SER A 120 5.97 -10.91 14.53
CA SER A 120 4.54 -11.08 14.87
C SER A 120 3.61 -10.08 14.20
N ASN A 121 4.13 -8.96 13.71
CA ASN A 121 3.36 -8.01 12.90
C ASN A 121 3.13 -8.49 11.47
N THR A 122 3.85 -9.50 10.98
CA THR A 122 3.79 -9.97 9.58
C THR A 122 2.36 -10.22 9.06
N PRO A 123 1.50 -11.03 9.73
CA PRO A 123 0.12 -11.22 9.26
C PRO A 123 -0.72 -9.92 9.35
N LEU A 124 -0.39 -9.02 10.27
CA LEU A 124 -1.14 -7.77 10.47
C LEU A 124 -0.85 -6.76 9.36
N VAL A 125 0.42 -6.56 9.00
CA VAL A 125 0.79 -5.64 7.92
C VAL A 125 0.25 -6.12 6.57
N ASP A 126 0.18 -7.43 6.37
CA ASP A 126 -0.44 -8.04 5.17
C ASP A 126 -1.94 -7.73 5.10
N LEU A 127 -2.65 -7.86 6.24
CA LEU A 127 -4.06 -7.47 6.35
C LEU A 127 -4.27 -5.97 6.16
N VAL A 128 -3.39 -5.12 6.69
CA VAL A 128 -3.44 -3.67 6.49
C VAL A 128 -3.28 -3.33 5.01
N ALA A 129 -2.30 -3.92 4.32
CA ALA A 129 -2.09 -3.72 2.90
C ALA A 129 -3.34 -4.10 2.09
N ARG A 130 -3.87 -5.31 2.30
CA ARG A 130 -5.10 -5.77 1.63
C ARG A 130 -6.30 -4.86 1.92
N LYS A 131 -6.53 -4.50 3.17
CA LYS A 131 -7.63 -3.60 3.56
C LYS A 131 -7.47 -2.20 2.95
N THR A 132 -6.24 -1.73 2.76
CA THR A 132 -5.97 -0.44 2.10
C THR A 132 -6.35 -0.50 0.62
N VAL A 133 -5.94 -1.55 -0.09
CA VAL A 133 -6.28 -1.76 -1.52
C VAL A 133 -7.79 -1.91 -1.72
N LEU A 134 -8.47 -2.61 -0.81
CA LEU A 134 -9.92 -2.79 -0.90
C LEU A 134 -10.72 -1.52 -0.57
N ALA A 135 -10.13 -0.59 0.19
CA ALA A 135 -10.81 0.61 0.65
C ALA A 135 -10.38 1.91 -0.08
N THR A 136 -9.41 1.83 -1.00
CA THR A 136 -8.84 3.00 -1.69
C THR A 136 -8.45 2.65 -3.14
N GLU A 137 -8.12 3.66 -3.93
CA GLU A 137 -7.55 3.47 -5.28
C GLU A 137 -6.03 3.23 -5.28
N ALA A 138 -5.38 3.24 -4.10
CA ALA A 138 -3.94 3.04 -4.01
C ALA A 138 -3.61 1.55 -3.94
N LEU A 139 -2.49 1.16 -4.55
CA LEU A 139 -1.86 -0.12 -4.24
C LEU A 139 -1.11 0.00 -2.92
N CYS A 140 -1.27 -1.00 -2.08
CA CYS A 140 -0.59 -1.09 -0.80
C CYS A 140 0.07 -2.46 -0.70
N PHE A 141 1.38 -2.46 -0.47
CA PHE A 141 2.23 -3.63 -0.39
C PHE A 141 2.73 -3.80 1.04
N ALA A 142 3.08 -5.02 1.44
CA ALA A 142 3.71 -5.29 2.73
C ALA A 142 4.90 -6.24 2.54
N THR A 143 5.97 -6.00 3.29
CA THR A 143 7.14 -6.88 3.33
C THR A 143 7.88 -6.72 4.65
N GLY A 144 8.74 -7.67 4.99
CA GLY A 144 9.73 -7.51 6.06
C GLY A 144 11.11 -7.21 5.47
N TYR A 145 11.89 -6.30 6.08
CA TYR A 145 13.20 -5.93 5.54
C TYR A 145 14.17 -7.13 5.47
N TRP A 146 13.99 -8.11 6.35
CA TRP A 146 14.83 -9.31 6.43
C TRP A 146 14.78 -10.17 5.16
N HIS A 147 13.69 -10.17 4.39
CA HIS A 147 13.61 -10.97 3.15
C HIS A 147 14.71 -10.60 2.14
N PHE A 148 15.22 -9.37 2.22
CA PHE A 148 16.23 -8.83 1.30
C PHE A 148 17.67 -9.07 1.79
N LEU A 149 17.89 -9.50 3.03
CA LEU A 149 19.21 -9.83 3.57
C LEU A 149 19.49 -11.34 3.65
N LEU A 150 18.46 -12.20 3.62
CA LEU A 150 18.62 -13.65 3.86
C LEU A 150 19.66 -14.31 2.94
N LYS A 151 19.63 -13.97 1.64
CA LYS A 151 20.57 -14.51 0.65
C LYS A 151 22.02 -14.12 0.95
N ALA A 152 22.25 -12.93 1.49
CA ALA A 152 23.58 -12.47 1.89
C ALA A 152 24.00 -13.05 3.24
N PHE A 153 23.04 -13.37 4.10
CA PHE A 153 23.30 -13.95 5.42
C PHE A 153 23.71 -15.42 5.36
N GLU A 154 23.03 -16.22 4.55
CA GLU A 154 23.23 -17.67 4.48
C GLU A 154 24.71 -18.12 4.40
N PRO A 155 25.58 -17.56 3.53
CA PRO A 155 26.98 -18.00 3.45
C PRO A 155 27.86 -17.56 4.63
N ILE A 156 27.44 -16.57 5.43
CA ILE A 156 28.23 -16.00 6.54
C ILE A 156 27.65 -16.33 7.92
N ARG A 157 26.45 -16.91 7.95
CA ARG A 157 25.72 -17.32 9.15
C ARG A 157 26.44 -18.46 9.86
N GLN A 158 26.49 -18.39 11.19
CA GLN A 158 27.06 -19.43 12.05
C GLN A 158 26.03 -20.09 12.96
N SER A 159 25.01 -19.33 13.37
CA SER A 159 23.89 -19.79 14.18
C SER A 159 23.04 -20.80 13.42
N ARG A 160 22.57 -21.83 14.12
CA ARG A 160 21.61 -22.80 13.56
C ARG A 160 20.20 -22.21 13.41
N VAL A 161 19.89 -21.21 14.23
CA VAL A 161 18.56 -20.64 14.43
C VAL A 161 18.60 -19.15 14.19
N MET A 162 17.58 -18.66 13.49
CA MET A 162 17.40 -17.26 13.19
C MET A 162 15.97 -16.91 13.51
N ALA A 163 15.73 -16.22 14.61
CA ALA A 163 14.37 -15.90 15.03
C ALA A 163 14.30 -14.59 15.78
N HIS A 164 15.06 -14.44 16.88
CA HIS A 164 14.90 -13.31 17.79
C HIS A 164 16.11 -13.05 18.68
N ALA A 165 16.53 -11.79 18.75
CA ALA A 165 17.72 -11.33 19.44
C ALA A 165 18.97 -12.13 19.09
N ASP A 166 19.02 -12.62 17.86
CA ASP A 166 19.94 -13.65 17.39
C ASP A 166 21.18 -13.06 16.72
N GLU A 167 21.88 -13.88 15.93
CA GLU A 167 23.05 -13.45 15.18
C GLU A 167 22.76 -12.29 14.21
N PHE A 168 21.64 -12.28 13.49
CA PHE A 168 21.41 -11.27 12.44
C PHE A 168 21.02 -9.92 13.04
N GLU A 169 20.10 -9.91 14.01
CA GLU A 169 19.64 -8.68 14.64
C GLU A 169 20.77 -8.04 15.45
N THR A 170 21.49 -8.86 16.21
CA THR A 170 22.64 -8.39 16.98
C THR A 170 23.73 -7.87 16.05
N SER A 171 23.98 -8.52 14.92
CA SER A 171 24.97 -8.05 13.94
C SER A 171 24.57 -6.69 13.34
N LEU A 172 23.31 -6.54 12.90
CA LEU A 172 22.79 -5.26 12.38
C LEU A 172 22.89 -4.16 13.43
N TYR A 173 22.55 -4.43 14.69
CA TYR A 173 22.63 -3.45 15.76
C TYR A 173 24.08 -3.05 16.05
N LEU A 174 25.00 -4.02 16.09
CA LEU A 174 26.44 -3.75 16.23
C LEU A 174 27.00 -2.89 15.11
N HIS A 175 26.48 -3.01 13.90
CA HIS A 175 26.88 -2.15 12.78
C HIS A 175 26.39 -0.71 12.95
N LEU A 176 25.14 -0.52 13.38
CA LEU A 176 24.48 0.78 13.39
C LEU A 176 24.73 1.58 14.67
N ALA A 177 24.80 0.91 15.82
CA ALA A 177 24.94 1.53 17.14
C ALA A 177 25.62 0.56 18.14
N PRO A 178 26.91 0.23 17.93
CA PRO A 178 27.63 -0.76 18.75
C PRO A 178 27.67 -0.41 20.24
N GLU A 179 27.65 0.88 20.59
CA GLU A 179 27.68 1.36 21.98
C GLU A 179 26.43 1.01 22.78
N ARG A 180 25.35 0.60 22.10
CA ARG A 180 24.07 0.20 22.73
C ARG A 180 23.97 -1.30 22.96
N VAL A 181 24.95 -2.08 22.51
CA VAL A 181 24.96 -3.55 22.58
C VAL A 181 25.91 -4.03 23.68
N LYS A 182 25.41 -4.82 24.62
CA LYS A 182 26.20 -5.41 25.71
C LYS A 182 26.61 -6.83 25.35
N MET A 183 27.58 -6.97 24.44
CA MET A 183 28.00 -8.28 23.91
C MET A 183 28.53 -9.24 24.97
N ASP A 184 29.01 -8.76 26.11
CA ASP A 184 29.38 -9.56 27.27
C ASP A 184 28.18 -10.31 27.90
N LEU A 185 26.95 -9.88 27.60
CA LEU A 185 25.70 -10.51 28.02
C LEU A 185 25.02 -11.31 26.91
N ALA A 186 25.60 -11.35 25.70
CA ALA A 186 25.05 -12.12 24.59
C ALA A 186 25.18 -13.61 24.86
N VAL A 187 24.13 -14.38 24.54
CA VAL A 187 24.07 -15.82 24.79
C VAL A 187 23.49 -16.55 23.58
N CYS A 188 23.71 -17.87 23.56
CA CYS A 188 22.99 -18.80 22.71
C CYS A 188 21.86 -19.42 23.53
N ASP A 189 20.62 -19.27 23.08
CA ASP A 189 19.42 -19.83 23.71
C ASP A 189 18.40 -20.15 22.60
N ASP A 190 17.63 -21.21 22.75
CA ASP A 190 16.81 -21.74 21.66
C ASP A 190 15.54 -22.40 22.20
N ASP A 191 14.57 -22.63 21.32
CA ASP A 191 13.26 -23.17 21.65
C ASP A 191 13.10 -24.67 21.30
N ARG A 192 11.86 -25.15 21.34
CA ARG A 192 11.52 -26.49 20.85
C ARG A 192 11.20 -26.49 19.36
N ARG A 193 11.98 -27.26 18.60
CA ARG A 193 11.75 -27.52 17.17
C ARG A 193 11.24 -28.93 16.91
N GLY A 194 10.15 -29.02 16.16
CA GLY A 194 9.61 -30.25 15.62
C GLY A 194 9.99 -30.45 14.15
N ARG A 195 9.49 -31.55 13.55
CA ARG A 195 9.65 -31.82 12.12
C ARG A 195 8.85 -30.85 11.24
N PHE A 196 7.69 -30.41 11.71
CA PHE A 196 6.73 -29.61 10.95
C PHE A 196 6.37 -28.29 11.63
N VAL A 197 6.82 -28.08 12.86
CA VAL A 197 6.40 -26.98 13.73
C VAL A 197 7.61 -26.37 14.43
N SER A 198 7.65 -25.05 14.47
CA SER A 198 8.65 -24.24 15.18
C SER A 198 8.05 -22.88 15.51
N SER A 199 8.56 -22.21 16.54
CA SER A 199 8.29 -20.77 16.75
C SER A 199 9.27 -19.86 15.98
N ASP A 200 10.21 -20.47 15.24
CA ASP A 200 11.11 -19.77 14.31
C ASP A 200 10.30 -18.96 13.29
N SER A 201 10.44 -17.63 13.34
CA SER A 201 9.70 -16.71 12.49
C SER A 201 10.24 -16.62 11.06
N THR A 202 11.43 -17.16 10.81
CA THR A 202 12.15 -16.98 9.53
C THR A 202 12.31 -18.26 8.72
N ALA A 203 12.25 -19.42 9.37
CA ALA A 203 12.36 -20.71 8.70
C ALA A 203 11.01 -21.18 8.11
N GLU A 204 11.09 -21.93 7.00
CA GLU A 204 9.94 -22.50 6.31
C GLU A 204 9.41 -23.74 7.03
N PHE A 205 8.74 -23.54 8.16
CA PHE A 205 7.92 -24.56 8.80
C PHE A 205 6.46 -24.46 8.33
N PRO A 206 5.81 -25.56 7.92
CA PRO A 206 4.44 -25.52 7.42
C PRO A 206 3.40 -25.20 8.51
N VAL A 207 3.75 -25.41 9.79
CA VAL A 207 2.91 -25.06 10.93
C VAL A 207 3.66 -24.05 11.79
N ARG A 208 3.03 -22.90 12.02
CA ARG A 208 3.52 -21.87 12.93
C ARG A 208 2.56 -21.72 14.10
N PHE A 209 3.14 -21.49 15.28
CA PHE A 209 2.42 -21.09 16.48
C PHE A 209 3.28 -20.07 17.23
N ASN A 210 2.63 -19.22 18.01
CA ASN A 210 3.30 -18.33 18.95
C ASN A 210 2.78 -18.66 20.34
N ASP A 211 3.68 -18.79 21.30
CA ASP A 211 3.38 -19.02 22.71
C ASP A 211 4.21 -18.07 23.57
N PHE A 212 3.94 -18.00 24.87
CA PHE A 212 4.70 -17.16 25.80
C PHE A 212 6.18 -17.55 25.78
N TRP A 213 7.04 -16.59 25.45
CA TRP A 213 8.47 -16.81 25.24
C TRP A 213 9.20 -17.31 26.49
N SER A 214 8.70 -16.94 27.66
CA SER A 214 9.21 -17.37 28.96
C SER A 214 9.11 -18.89 29.19
N ARG A 215 8.26 -19.59 28.44
CA ARG A 215 8.13 -21.05 28.53
C ARG A 215 9.22 -21.80 27.77
N TRP A 216 9.90 -21.13 26.86
CA TRP A 216 10.82 -21.76 25.91
C TRP A 216 12.25 -21.24 26.07
N THR A 217 12.40 -19.94 26.27
CA THR A 217 13.69 -19.26 26.39
C THR A 217 13.88 -18.76 27.82
N HIS A 218 15.08 -18.90 28.36
CA HIS A 218 15.42 -18.39 29.69
C HIS A 218 15.99 -16.96 29.63
N SER A 219 16.64 -16.65 28.51
CA SER A 219 17.28 -15.35 28.27
C SER A 219 16.41 -14.38 27.48
N GLY A 220 15.37 -14.88 26.79
CA GLY A 220 14.60 -14.14 25.80
C GLY A 220 15.19 -14.22 24.38
N VAL A 221 16.38 -14.79 24.21
CA VAL A 221 17.00 -15.05 22.90
C VAL A 221 16.45 -16.35 22.30
N HIS A 222 16.23 -16.35 20.99
CA HIS A 222 15.94 -17.55 20.20
C HIS A 222 16.87 -17.54 18.98
N GLY A 223 18.06 -18.12 19.17
CA GLY A 223 19.19 -18.03 18.25
C GLY A 223 20.54 -18.01 18.99
N ASP A 224 21.60 -17.66 18.25
CA ASP A 224 22.93 -17.49 18.82
C ASP A 224 23.47 -16.08 18.59
N ALA A 225 23.29 -15.20 19.59
CA ALA A 225 23.80 -13.84 19.54
C ALA A 225 25.33 -13.77 19.63
N THR A 226 26.00 -14.81 20.14
CA THR A 226 27.46 -14.79 20.37
C THR A 226 28.26 -14.81 19.08
N CYS A 227 27.65 -15.27 17.99
CA CYS A 227 28.22 -15.28 16.64
C CYS A 227 28.17 -13.90 15.94
N ALA A 228 27.48 -12.93 16.53
CA ALA A 228 27.22 -11.65 15.88
C ALA A 228 28.47 -10.77 15.74
N THR A 229 28.59 -10.08 14.61
CA THR A 229 29.67 -9.11 14.40
C THR A 229 29.18 -7.89 13.63
N ALA A 230 29.79 -6.73 13.86
CA ALA A 230 29.48 -5.51 13.12
C ALA A 230 29.72 -5.65 11.61
N GLU A 231 30.71 -6.46 11.20
CA GLU A 231 30.99 -6.70 9.77
C GLU A 231 29.87 -7.49 9.10
N LYS A 232 29.33 -8.53 9.77
CA LYS A 232 28.11 -9.22 9.29
C LYS A 232 26.98 -8.20 9.18
N GLY A 233 26.79 -7.36 10.19
CA GLY A 233 25.75 -6.32 10.19
C GLY A 233 25.84 -5.39 8.99
N ARG A 234 27.05 -4.93 8.64
CA ARG A 234 27.28 -4.09 7.46
C ARG A 234 26.87 -4.80 6.16
N ILE A 235 27.23 -6.08 6.01
CA ILE A 235 26.86 -6.88 4.83
C ILE A 235 25.33 -7.01 4.72
N LEU A 236 24.67 -7.34 5.84
CA LEU A 236 23.22 -7.52 5.89
C LEU A 236 22.46 -6.22 5.65
N PHE A 237 22.92 -5.12 6.23
CA PHE A 237 22.33 -3.81 6.07
C PHE A 237 22.37 -3.36 4.60
N GLU A 238 23.54 -3.48 3.95
CA GLU A 238 23.68 -3.17 2.53
C GLU A 238 22.81 -4.06 1.65
N ALA A 239 22.71 -5.35 1.94
CA ALA A 239 21.84 -6.27 1.21
C ALA A 239 20.36 -5.88 1.34
N ALA A 240 19.89 -5.59 2.56
CA ALA A 240 18.51 -5.17 2.81
C ALA A 240 18.16 -3.86 2.08
N VAL A 241 19.04 -2.86 2.19
CA VAL A 241 18.86 -1.56 1.55
C VAL A 241 18.84 -1.68 0.03
N ASN A 242 19.79 -2.40 -0.57
CA ASN A 242 19.85 -2.55 -2.03
C ASN A 242 18.64 -3.30 -2.57
N GLY A 243 18.24 -4.40 -1.92
CA GLY A 243 17.04 -5.14 -2.31
C GLY A 243 15.76 -4.33 -2.19
N LEU A 244 15.63 -3.49 -1.16
CA LEU A 244 14.49 -2.59 -1.03
C LEU A 244 14.52 -1.44 -2.05
N VAL A 245 15.68 -0.91 -2.43
CA VAL A 245 15.78 0.08 -3.52
C VAL A 245 15.34 -0.54 -4.86
N GLU A 246 15.74 -1.78 -5.14
CA GLU A 246 15.28 -2.51 -6.33
C GLU A 246 13.76 -2.72 -6.28
N LEU A 247 13.21 -3.13 -5.13
CA LEU A 247 11.77 -3.23 -4.92
C LEU A 247 11.05 -1.90 -5.14
N VAL A 248 11.60 -0.79 -4.65
CA VAL A 248 11.03 0.56 -4.85
C VAL A 248 10.86 0.84 -6.35
N ASP A 249 11.87 0.53 -7.16
CA ASP A 249 11.82 0.73 -8.60
C ASP A 249 10.77 -0.17 -9.27
N GLU A 250 10.73 -1.44 -8.89
CA GLU A 250 9.72 -2.40 -9.35
C GLU A 250 8.30 -1.92 -9.01
N LEU A 251 8.06 -1.58 -7.74
CA LEU A 251 6.76 -1.12 -7.27
C LEU A 251 6.36 0.18 -7.95
N ARG A 252 7.27 1.14 -8.14
CA ARG A 252 6.97 2.38 -8.86
C ARG A 252 6.65 2.16 -10.34
N ALA A 253 7.25 1.14 -10.97
CA ALA A 253 6.91 0.72 -12.32
C ALA A 253 5.61 -0.12 -12.38
N TRP A 254 5.19 -0.75 -11.28
CA TRP A 254 4.05 -1.66 -11.26
C TRP A 254 2.76 -1.01 -11.78
N PRO A 255 2.10 -1.56 -12.80
CA PRO A 255 0.91 -0.92 -13.37
C PRO A 255 -0.24 -0.93 -12.37
N ILE A 256 -1.00 0.17 -12.32
CA ILE A 256 -2.31 0.19 -11.70
C ILE A 256 -3.30 0.04 -12.86
N GLU A 257 -3.68 -1.20 -13.13
CA GLU A 257 -4.66 -1.50 -14.17
C GLU A 257 -6.07 -1.20 -13.66
N ALA A 258 -6.89 -0.65 -14.56
CA ALA A 258 -8.29 -0.43 -14.31
C ALA A 258 -9.03 -1.75 -14.02
N ARG A 259 -9.99 -1.73 -13.10
CA ARG A 259 -10.82 -2.91 -12.81
C ARG A 259 -11.74 -3.18 -14.01
N ARG A 260 -11.61 -4.35 -14.64
CA ARG A 260 -12.36 -4.76 -15.85
C ARG A 260 -13.90 -4.73 -15.74
N GLU A 261 -14.43 -4.62 -14.52
CA GLU A 261 -15.87 -4.69 -14.24
C GLU A 261 -16.66 -3.53 -14.87
N LEU A 262 -16.13 -2.31 -14.91
CA LEU A 262 -16.86 -1.17 -15.47
C LEU A 262 -17.11 -1.35 -16.98
N LEU A 263 -16.08 -1.79 -17.71
CA LEU A 263 -16.17 -2.09 -19.14
C LEU A 263 -17.11 -3.28 -19.41
N ALA A 264 -17.04 -4.32 -18.58
CA ALA A 264 -17.88 -5.51 -18.71
C ALA A 264 -19.36 -5.26 -18.34
N ILE A 265 -19.65 -4.27 -17.48
CA ILE A 265 -21.01 -3.85 -17.15
C ILE A 265 -21.59 -3.01 -18.28
N LEU A 266 -20.81 -2.06 -18.81
CA LEU A 266 -21.25 -1.22 -19.95
C LEU A 266 -21.52 -2.05 -21.21
N LEU A 267 -20.67 -3.03 -21.52
CA LEU A 267 -20.87 -3.94 -22.66
C LEU A 267 -22.12 -4.83 -22.47
N ARG A 268 -22.39 -5.32 -21.26
CA ARG A 268 -23.61 -6.11 -20.97
C ARG A 268 -24.87 -5.26 -21.05
N LEU A 269 -24.83 -4.02 -20.58
CA LEU A 269 -25.96 -3.11 -20.69
C LEU A 269 -26.29 -2.82 -22.16
N GLN A 270 -25.27 -2.57 -22.98
CA GLN A 270 -25.39 -2.38 -24.44
C GLN A 270 -26.02 -3.59 -25.15
N GLU A 271 -25.63 -4.81 -24.77
CA GLU A 271 -26.22 -6.04 -25.30
C GLU A 271 -27.68 -6.23 -24.86
N GLN A 272 -28.02 -5.85 -23.61
CA GLN A 272 -29.38 -6.00 -23.06
C GLN A 272 -30.39 -4.99 -23.60
N VAL A 273 -29.97 -3.74 -23.84
CA VAL A 273 -30.86 -2.67 -24.35
C VAL A 273 -30.89 -2.61 -25.88
N GLY A 274 -30.03 -3.37 -26.57
CA GLY A 274 -29.95 -3.40 -28.03
C GLY A 274 -29.50 -2.09 -28.66
N PHE A 275 -28.94 -1.18 -27.86
CA PHE A 275 -28.48 0.13 -28.29
C PHE A 275 -26.97 0.23 -28.08
N PRO A 276 -26.18 0.61 -29.10
CA PRO A 276 -24.75 0.83 -28.93
C PRO A 276 -24.52 2.08 -28.06
N LEU A 277 -24.42 1.88 -26.74
CA LEU A 277 -24.04 2.91 -25.76
C LEU A 277 -22.60 3.40 -26.01
N ILE A 278 -21.77 2.53 -26.58
CA ILE A 278 -20.42 2.78 -27.03
C ILE A 278 -20.31 2.18 -28.43
N SER A 279 -20.06 3.00 -29.45
CA SER A 279 -19.82 2.52 -30.82
C SER A 279 -18.53 1.68 -30.89
N ASP A 280 -18.37 0.83 -31.92
CA ASP A 280 -17.16 0.00 -32.07
C ASP A 280 -15.88 0.84 -32.17
N ASP A 281 -15.96 2.03 -32.78
CA ASP A 281 -14.87 2.98 -32.87
C ASP A 281 -14.56 3.64 -31.51
N GLU A 282 -15.59 3.95 -30.71
CA GLU A 282 -15.45 4.45 -29.34
C GLU A 282 -14.95 3.37 -28.38
N LEU A 283 -15.35 2.12 -28.57
CA LEU A 283 -14.86 0.98 -27.81
C LEU A 283 -13.39 0.74 -28.14
N PHE A 284 -13.01 0.82 -29.41
CA PHE A 284 -11.62 0.78 -29.85
C PHE A 284 -10.81 1.94 -29.27
N LEU A 285 -11.33 3.18 -29.35
CA LEU A 285 -10.70 4.37 -28.74
C LEU A 285 -10.60 4.27 -27.22
N ILE A 286 -11.63 3.80 -26.51
CA ILE A 286 -11.62 3.57 -25.06
C ILE A 286 -10.62 2.48 -24.71
N GLN A 287 -10.49 1.41 -25.50
CA GLN A 287 -9.48 0.37 -25.31
C GLN A 287 -8.06 0.87 -25.61
N GLN A 288 -7.86 1.74 -26.61
CA GLN A 288 -6.57 2.39 -26.91
C GLN A 288 -6.23 3.46 -25.85
N PHE A 289 -7.22 4.19 -25.33
CA PHE A 289 -7.06 5.17 -24.27
C PHE A 289 -6.88 4.52 -22.90
N TRP A 290 -7.55 3.42 -22.57
CA TRP A 290 -7.24 2.61 -21.38
C TRP A 290 -5.81 2.09 -21.39
N ARG A 291 -5.29 1.72 -22.56
CA ARG A 291 -3.89 1.30 -22.72
C ARG A 291 -2.87 2.44 -22.63
N SER A 292 -3.30 3.71 -22.77
CA SER A 292 -2.42 4.89 -22.80
C SER A 292 -2.70 5.93 -21.70
N ALA A 293 -3.77 5.80 -20.94
CA ALA A 293 -4.18 6.72 -19.88
C ALA A 293 -3.62 6.28 -18.52
N ARG A 294 -3.01 7.23 -17.79
CA ARG A 294 -2.51 7.02 -16.42
C ARG A 294 -3.61 6.84 -15.36
N ARG A 295 -4.89 7.10 -15.68
CA ARG A 295 -6.07 6.92 -14.81
C ARG A 295 -7.33 6.75 -15.67
N PRO A 296 -7.91 5.54 -15.76
CA PRO A 296 -9.12 5.30 -16.53
C PRO A 296 -10.41 5.14 -15.71
N ASP A 297 -10.32 5.28 -14.38
CA ASP A 297 -11.39 4.89 -13.44
C ASP A 297 -12.16 6.08 -12.83
N ASP A 298 -11.78 7.33 -13.11
CA ASP A 298 -12.60 8.49 -12.74
C ASP A 298 -13.50 8.87 -13.92
N GLY A 299 -14.83 8.81 -13.76
CA GLY A 299 -15.77 9.34 -14.76
C GLY A 299 -15.47 10.80 -15.14
N GLY A 300 -14.73 11.54 -14.30
CA GLY A 300 -14.19 12.88 -14.57
C GLY A 300 -12.99 12.94 -15.54
N GLY A 301 -12.30 11.84 -15.82
CA GLY A 301 -11.13 11.78 -16.69
C GLY A 301 -11.49 11.89 -18.17
N VAL A 302 -12.55 11.20 -18.59
CA VAL A 302 -13.08 11.29 -19.96
C VAL A 302 -13.59 12.71 -20.23
N ALA A 303 -14.34 13.29 -19.29
CA ALA A 303 -14.83 14.66 -19.39
C ALA A 303 -13.67 15.69 -19.46
N ARG A 304 -12.63 15.53 -18.62
CA ARG A 304 -11.43 16.41 -18.59
C ARG A 304 -10.56 16.30 -19.83
N ILE A 305 -10.41 15.11 -20.43
CA ILE A 305 -9.63 14.92 -21.66
C ILE A 305 -10.34 15.58 -22.84
N VAL A 306 -11.67 15.44 -22.94
CA VAL A 306 -12.50 16.13 -23.94
C VAL A 306 -12.44 17.65 -23.76
N THR A 307 -12.44 18.17 -22.52
CA THR A 307 -12.29 19.62 -22.26
C THR A 307 -10.88 20.14 -22.53
N ARG A 308 -9.83 19.35 -22.25
CA ARG A 308 -8.43 19.76 -22.44
C ARG A 308 -8.02 19.74 -23.92
N GLN A 309 -8.54 18.81 -24.72
CA GLN A 309 -8.43 18.87 -26.18
C GLN A 309 -9.18 20.07 -26.80
N LYS A 310 -10.21 20.58 -26.11
CA LYS A 310 -10.93 21.81 -26.48
C LYS A 310 -10.39 23.09 -25.80
N GLY A 311 -9.31 23.01 -25.00
CA GLY A 311 -8.59 24.16 -24.44
C GLY A 311 -9.23 24.86 -23.23
N ILE A 312 -10.09 24.20 -22.45
CA ILE A 312 -10.83 24.81 -21.32
C ILE A 312 -10.24 24.36 -19.97
N LEU A 313 -9.99 25.31 -19.05
CA LEU A 313 -9.32 25.11 -17.76
C LEU A 313 -10.23 25.60 -16.60
N MET A 314 -10.84 24.63 -15.90
CA MET A 314 -11.96 24.88 -14.98
C MET A 314 -11.58 25.61 -13.67
N SER A 315 -12.03 26.85 -13.51
CA SER A 315 -11.98 27.61 -12.25
C SER A 315 -13.12 28.65 -12.04
N ASP A 316 -14.12 28.81 -12.92
CA ASP A 316 -15.11 29.91 -12.82
C ASP A 316 -16.59 29.53 -13.14
N TRP A 317 -17.55 30.27 -12.58
CA TRP A 317 -19.02 30.03 -12.67
C TRP A 317 -19.57 30.08 -14.11
N LYS A 318 -18.87 30.75 -15.03
CA LYS A 318 -19.17 30.72 -16.47
C LYS A 318 -18.95 29.34 -17.11
N GLU A 319 -18.10 28.50 -16.52
CA GLU A 319 -17.78 27.18 -17.06
C GLU A 319 -18.82 26.13 -16.70
N THR A 320 -19.59 26.33 -15.64
CA THR A 320 -20.76 25.47 -15.34
C THR A 320 -21.83 25.59 -16.42
N ASN A 321 -22.00 26.79 -17.01
CA ASN A 321 -22.88 27.00 -18.16
C ASN A 321 -22.31 26.39 -19.43
N ARG A 322 -20.99 26.50 -19.65
CA ARG A 322 -20.32 25.87 -20.80
C ARG A 322 -20.37 24.33 -20.73
N LEU A 323 -20.27 23.76 -19.53
CA LEU A 323 -20.44 22.33 -19.29
C LEU A 323 -21.86 21.89 -19.64
N ARG A 324 -22.88 22.69 -19.29
CA ARG A 324 -24.27 22.43 -19.64
C ARG A 324 -24.52 22.51 -21.15
N GLU A 325 -23.93 23.48 -21.82
CA GLU A 325 -23.96 23.59 -23.29
C GLU A 325 -23.30 22.38 -23.96
N LEU A 326 -22.12 21.97 -23.48
CA LEU A 326 -21.43 20.77 -23.98
C LEU A 326 -22.22 19.48 -23.72
N GLN A 327 -22.87 19.36 -22.56
CA GLN A 327 -23.77 18.25 -22.26
C GLN A 327 -24.98 18.27 -23.20
N GLU A 328 -25.50 19.43 -23.56
CA GLU A 328 -26.58 19.57 -24.54
C GLU A 328 -26.13 19.22 -25.96
N GLU A 329 -24.93 19.64 -26.37
CA GLU A 329 -24.31 19.27 -27.65
C GLU A 329 -24.10 17.75 -27.76
N VAL A 330 -23.52 17.14 -26.72
CA VAL A 330 -23.27 15.69 -26.67
C VAL A 330 -24.58 14.92 -26.63
N ALA A 331 -25.57 15.38 -25.87
CA ALA A 331 -26.88 14.76 -25.83
C ALA A 331 -27.57 14.79 -27.20
N ALA A 332 -27.49 15.93 -27.91
CA ALA A 332 -28.02 16.06 -29.26
C ALA A 332 -27.27 15.18 -30.29
N GLU A 333 -25.94 15.12 -30.21
CA GLU A 333 -25.11 14.25 -31.07
C GLU A 333 -25.44 12.77 -30.87
N LYS A 334 -25.73 12.38 -29.63
CA LYS A 334 -26.04 11.00 -29.24
C LYS A 334 -27.53 10.66 -29.29
N GLY A 335 -28.38 11.62 -29.67
CA GLY A 335 -29.83 11.43 -29.78
C GLY A 335 -30.53 11.16 -28.45
N ILE A 336 -29.96 11.58 -27.32
CA ILE A 336 -30.53 11.42 -25.97
C ILE A 336 -30.92 12.77 -25.37
N ARG A 337 -31.81 12.79 -24.38
CA ARG A 337 -32.13 14.05 -23.68
C ARG A 337 -30.96 14.53 -22.82
N ALA A 338 -30.70 15.84 -22.87
CA ALA A 338 -29.62 16.46 -22.10
C ALA A 338 -29.84 16.39 -20.59
N ASP A 339 -31.09 16.28 -20.10
CA ASP A 339 -31.35 16.06 -18.69
C ASP A 339 -31.01 14.61 -18.27
N THR A 340 -31.25 13.61 -19.13
CA THR A 340 -30.83 12.22 -18.95
C THR A 340 -29.31 12.13 -18.85
N LEU A 341 -28.57 12.75 -19.78
CA LEU A 341 -27.11 12.79 -19.73
C LEU A 341 -26.59 13.49 -18.45
N ARG A 342 -27.25 14.56 -18.02
CA ARG A 342 -26.89 15.27 -16.79
C ARG A 342 -27.15 14.44 -15.53
N ARG A 343 -28.28 13.73 -15.46
CA ARG A 343 -28.58 12.80 -14.34
C ARG A 343 -27.61 11.62 -14.32
N LEU A 344 -27.24 11.11 -15.48
CA LEU A 344 -26.22 10.08 -15.63
C LEU A 344 -24.87 10.53 -15.09
N LEU A 345 -24.40 11.69 -15.56
CA LEU A 345 -23.13 12.25 -15.10
C LEU A 345 -23.16 12.58 -13.61
N ALA A 346 -24.24 13.18 -13.10
CA ALA A 346 -24.40 13.50 -11.68
C ALA A 346 -24.44 12.24 -10.80
N LYS A 347 -25.08 11.16 -11.26
CA LYS A 347 -25.09 9.88 -10.54
C LYS A 347 -23.78 9.10 -10.65
N VAL A 348 -23.05 9.23 -11.75
CA VAL A 348 -21.67 8.72 -11.86
C VAL A 348 -20.75 9.47 -10.91
N ASP A 349 -20.93 10.78 -10.76
CA ASP A 349 -20.17 11.63 -9.83
C ASP A 349 -20.51 11.27 -8.36
N GLU A 350 -21.79 11.22 -8.01
CA GLU A 350 -22.29 10.78 -6.68
C GLU A 350 -21.85 9.35 -6.35
N TYR A 351 -21.80 8.47 -7.35
CA TYR A 351 -21.28 7.11 -7.20
C TYR A 351 -19.76 7.10 -7.01
N SER A 352 -19.01 7.93 -7.73
CA SER A 352 -17.56 8.08 -7.57
C SER A 352 -17.15 8.57 -6.18
N GLU A 353 -17.97 9.42 -5.56
CA GLU A 353 -17.76 9.89 -4.18
C GLU A 353 -18.22 8.87 -3.11
N SER A 354 -19.18 8.01 -3.42
CA SER A 354 -19.82 7.10 -2.45
C SER A 354 -19.23 5.69 -2.36
N HIS A 355 -18.02 5.43 -2.92
CA HIS A 355 -17.35 4.11 -3.00
C HIS A 355 -17.18 3.36 -1.65
N ARG A 356 -18.29 2.83 -1.13
CA ARG A 356 -18.36 1.87 -0.03
C ARG A 356 -19.18 0.62 -0.38
N ALA A 357 -19.79 0.50 -1.55
CA ALA A 357 -20.58 -0.69 -1.86
C ALA A 357 -20.81 -0.90 -3.37
N PHE A 358 -20.28 -2.02 -3.87
CA PHE A 358 -20.88 -2.88 -4.91
C PHE A 358 -21.46 -2.23 -6.18
N GLY A 359 -20.63 -2.08 -7.23
CA GLY A 359 -21.07 -1.96 -8.64
C GLY A 359 -22.13 -0.89 -8.96
N LEU A 360 -22.50 -0.75 -10.23
CA LEU A 360 -23.73 0.00 -10.54
C LEU A 360 -24.91 -0.76 -9.90
N PRO A 361 -25.69 -0.17 -8.98
CA PRO A 361 -26.85 -0.85 -8.40
C PRO A 361 -27.89 -1.16 -9.47
N ASP A 362 -28.61 -2.27 -9.34
CA ASP A 362 -29.69 -2.67 -10.26
C ASP A 362 -30.70 -1.53 -10.46
N ASP A 363 -30.93 -0.69 -9.46
CA ASP A 363 -31.80 0.49 -9.56
C ASP A 363 -31.30 1.53 -10.58
N LEU A 364 -29.99 1.73 -10.73
CA LEU A 364 -29.43 2.64 -11.74
C LEU A 364 -29.57 2.04 -13.14
N LEU A 365 -29.33 0.73 -13.26
CA LEU A 365 -29.51 -0.04 -14.48
C LEU A 365 -30.98 -0.06 -14.93
N ASN A 366 -31.90 -0.19 -13.99
CA ASN A 366 -33.34 -0.16 -14.24
C ASN A 366 -33.82 1.24 -14.61
N ILE A 367 -33.36 2.31 -13.95
CA ILE A 367 -33.69 3.69 -14.35
C ILE A 367 -33.19 3.98 -15.78
N LEU A 368 -31.96 3.56 -16.09
CA LEU A 368 -31.37 3.69 -17.42
C LEU A 368 -32.16 2.93 -18.48
N LYS A 369 -32.55 1.70 -18.14
CA LYS A 369 -33.33 0.82 -19.01
C LYS A 369 -34.73 1.38 -19.24
N ASP A 370 -35.43 1.80 -18.19
CA ASP A 370 -36.78 2.35 -18.24
C ASP A 370 -36.81 3.65 -19.07
N ASP A 371 -35.83 4.55 -18.90
CA ASP A 371 -35.73 5.78 -19.69
C ASP A 371 -35.45 5.50 -21.19
N LEU A 372 -34.62 4.50 -21.50
CA LEU A 372 -34.32 4.09 -22.88
C LEU A 372 -35.50 3.35 -23.55
N GLU A 373 -36.25 2.54 -22.81
CA GLU A 373 -37.46 1.87 -23.28
C GLU A 373 -38.61 2.87 -23.53
N HIS A 374 -38.74 3.90 -22.68
CA HIS A 374 -39.74 4.96 -22.84
C HIS A 374 -39.50 5.82 -24.10
N GLU A 375 -38.24 6.06 -24.50
CA GLU A 375 -37.91 6.75 -25.75
C GLU A 375 -38.22 5.90 -27.01
N GLN A 376 -38.11 4.56 -26.94
CA GLN A 376 -38.54 3.68 -28.04
C GLN A 376 -40.05 3.75 -28.29
N GLU A 377 -40.85 3.90 -27.24
CA GLU A 377 -42.31 4.02 -27.35
C GLU A 377 -42.74 5.40 -27.90
N GLU A 378 -42.07 6.48 -27.52
CA GLU A 378 -42.32 7.82 -28.06
C GLU A 378 -41.82 7.98 -29.51
N GLY A 379 -40.66 7.41 -29.85
CA GLY A 379 -40.14 7.37 -31.22
C GLY A 379 -41.02 6.60 -32.19
N LYS A 380 -41.70 5.53 -31.73
CA LYS A 380 -42.70 4.78 -32.51
C LYS A 380 -44.06 5.47 -32.63
N LYS A 381 -44.40 6.41 -31.74
CA LYS A 381 -45.64 7.20 -31.81
C LYS A 381 -45.52 8.45 -32.70
N ASN A 382 -44.29 8.90 -32.94
CA ASN A 382 -43.97 10.08 -33.75
C ASN A 382 -43.45 9.74 -35.17
N ALA A 383 -43.45 8.46 -35.55
CA ALA A 383 -43.22 7.95 -36.91
C ALA A 383 -44.53 7.41 -37.47
#